data_AF-A0A957DEJ0-F1
#
_entry.id   AF-A0A957DEJ0-F1
#
_cell.length_a   1.000
_cell.length_b   1.000
_cell.length_c   1.000
_cell.angle_alpha   90.00
_cell.angle_beta   90.00
_cell.angle_gamma   90.00
#
_symmetry.space_group_name_H-M   'P 1'
#
loop_
_entity.id
_entity.type
_entity.pdbx_description
1 polymer ?
#
loop_
_entity_poly.entity_id
_entity_poly.type
_entity_poly.pdbx_seq_one_letter_code
_entity_poly.pdbx_strand_id
1 'polypeptide(L)' 'AGDMVTVTVIPTADLDAVLELEPLEGDPYASVDENLEGETETVDRAFTDDELIFIVVRGFDGDTGSFVLNVEAQ' A
#
# COMPACT_ATOMS: atom_id res chain seq x y z
N ALA A 1 -0.64 20.02 3.92
CA ALA A 1 0.18 20.32 2.71
C ALA A 1 1.64 20.18 3.08
N GLY A 2 2.31 19.17 2.51
CA GLY A 2 3.59 18.67 2.99
C GLY A 2 3.46 17.50 3.98
N ASP A 3 2.28 16.91 4.07
CA ASP A 3 1.98 15.84 5.02
C ASP A 3 2.60 14.54 4.49
N MET A 4 3.31 13.82 5.37
CA MET A 4 3.83 12.50 5.03
C MET A 4 2.75 11.48 5.37
N VAL A 5 2.37 10.68 4.38
CA VAL A 5 1.47 9.54 4.57
C VAL A 5 2.28 8.26 4.49
N THR A 6 2.23 7.47 5.56
CA THR A 6 2.77 6.11 5.61
C THR A 6 1.61 5.13 5.54
N VAL A 7 1.67 4.25 4.54
CA VAL A 7 0.72 3.15 4.36
C VAL A 7 1.46 1.85 4.60
N THR A 8 0.96 1.03 5.53
CA THR A 8 1.55 -0.27 5.87
C THR A 8 0.50 -1.36 5.77
N VAL A 9 0.80 -2.44 5.05
CA VAL A 9 0.01 -3.67 4.98
C VAL A 9 0.76 -4.76 5.74
N ILE A 10 0.12 -5.31 6.76
CA ILE A 10 0.64 -6.46 7.51
C ILE A 10 -0.25 -7.67 7.15
N PRO A 11 0.14 -8.51 6.19
CA PRO A 11 -0.62 -9.69 5.81
C PRO A 11 -0.50 -10.81 6.85
N THR A 12 -1.43 -11.75 6.80
CA THR A 12 -1.27 -13.05 7.45
C THR A 12 -0.24 -13.90 6.71
N ALA A 13 0.28 -14.95 7.36
CA ALA A 13 1.37 -15.78 6.81
C ALA A 13 1.02 -16.57 5.54
N ASP A 14 -0.22 -16.50 5.06
CA ASP A 14 -0.78 -17.15 3.88
C ASP A 14 -1.09 -16.18 2.73
N LEU A 15 -0.72 -14.90 2.86
CA LEU A 15 -0.91 -13.89 1.83
C LEU A 15 0.43 -13.24 1.48
N ASP A 16 0.86 -13.42 0.23
CA ASP A 16 1.83 -12.55 -0.42
C ASP A 16 1.12 -11.29 -0.93
N ALA A 17 1.34 -10.17 -0.25
CA ALA A 17 0.57 -8.96 -0.49
C ALA A 17 1.32 -8.03 -1.45
N VAL A 18 0.58 -7.43 -2.39
CA VAL A 18 1.05 -6.30 -3.18
C VAL A 18 0.28 -5.06 -2.74
N LEU A 19 1.02 -4.01 -2.39
CA LEU A 19 0.50 -2.69 -2.04
C LEU A 19 0.75 -1.70 -3.19
N GLU A 20 -0.32 -1.14 -3.74
CA GLU A 20 -0.23 -0.06 -4.73
C GLU A 20 -0.87 1.22 -4.19
N LEU A 21 -0.21 2.36 -4.44
CA LEU A 21 -0.70 3.69 -4.11
C LEU A 21 -0.93 4.45 -5.41
N GLU A 22 -2.18 4.80 -5.70
CA GLU A 22 -2.58 5.34 -7.01
C GLU A 22 -3.26 6.71 -6.89
N PRO A 23 -3.03 7.63 -7.84
CA PRO A 23 -3.87 8.82 -8.00
C PRO A 23 -5.27 8.44 -8.51
N LEU A 24 -6.21 9.40 -8.46
CA LEU A 24 -7.49 9.23 -9.16
C LEU A 24 -7.33 9.07 -10.68
N GLU A 25 -6.31 9.71 -11.25
CA GLU A 25 -6.00 9.68 -12.68
C GLU A 25 -4.48 9.69 -12.87
N GLY A 26 -3.98 8.87 -13.80
CA GLY A 26 -2.57 8.81 -14.16
C GLY A 26 -1.90 7.51 -13.73
N ASP A 27 -0.57 7.54 -13.65
CA ASP A 27 0.25 6.38 -13.28
C ASP A 27 0.32 6.23 -11.75
N PRO A 28 0.44 5.00 -11.21
CA PRO A 28 0.63 4.76 -9.78
C PRO A 28 1.83 5.52 -9.20
N TYR A 29 1.73 5.98 -7.96
CA TYR A 29 2.86 6.54 -7.23
C TYR A 29 3.86 5.47 -6.80
N ALA A 30 3.36 4.30 -6.40
CA ALA A 30 4.16 3.19 -5.91
C ALA A 30 3.42 1.85 -6.09
N SER A 31 4.20 0.79 -6.27
CA SER A 31 3.80 -0.61 -6.18
C SER A 31 4.89 -1.34 -5.42
N VAL A 32 4.54 -1.97 -4.30
CA VAL A 32 5.47 -2.66 -3.39
C VAL A 32 5.01 -4.10 -3.18
N ASP A 33 5.99 -4.99 -3.18
CA ASP A 33 5.90 -6.45 -3.04
C ASP A 33 7.26 -6.89 -2.48
N GLU A 34 7.32 -7.33 -1.22
CA GLU A 34 8.56 -7.76 -0.57
C GLU A 34 8.99 -9.19 -0.96
N ASN A 35 8.34 -9.79 -1.97
CA ASN A 35 8.64 -11.07 -2.66
C ASN A 35 8.23 -12.34 -1.92
N LEU A 36 7.77 -12.27 -0.66
CA LEU A 36 7.41 -13.45 0.13
C LEU A 36 6.11 -13.24 0.92
N GLU A 37 5.34 -14.32 1.03
CA GLU A 37 4.13 -14.42 1.86
C GLU A 37 4.37 -13.97 3.32
N GLY A 38 3.44 -13.18 3.84
CA GLY A 38 3.47 -12.72 5.24
C GLY A 38 4.43 -11.55 5.51
N GLU A 39 5.17 -11.06 4.51
CA GLU A 39 6.01 -9.89 4.64
C GLU A 39 5.20 -8.59 4.63
N THR A 40 5.72 -7.57 5.30
CA THR A 40 5.00 -6.31 5.49
C THR A 40 5.32 -5.34 4.36
N GLU A 41 4.29 -4.90 3.65
CA GLU A 41 4.43 -3.90 2.58
C GLU A 41 4.31 -2.49 3.16
N THR A 42 5.23 -1.59 2.80
CA THR A 42 5.21 -0.19 3.28
C THR A 42 5.51 0.81 2.18
N VAL A 43 4.70 1.87 2.10
CA VAL A 43 4.91 3.03 1.23
C VAL A 43 4.88 4.30 2.05
N ASP A 44 5.91 5.14 1.90
CA ASP A 44 5.97 6.51 2.40
C ASP A 44 5.80 7.50 1.24
N ARG A 45 4.84 8.41 1.35
CA ARG A 45 4.56 9.41 0.32
C ARG A 45 4.24 10.78 0.92
N ALA A 46 4.98 11.79 0.48
CA ALA A 46 4.66 13.18 0.77
C ALA A 46 3.65 13.71 -0.25
N PHE A 47 2.57 14.34 0.23
CA PHE A 47 1.58 15.02 -0.63
C PHE A 47 1.77 16.54 -0.55
N THR A 48 1.96 17.17 -1.71
CA THR A 48 2.16 18.63 -1.80
C THR A 48 0.86 19.41 -1.69
N ASP A 49 -0.25 18.77 -2.05
CA ASP A 49 -1.59 19.33 -2.09
C ASP A 49 -2.61 18.33 -1.52
N ASP A 50 -3.79 18.80 -1.15
CA ASP A 50 -4.88 17.92 -0.71
C ASP A 50 -5.37 17.11 -1.91
N GLU A 51 -5.16 15.80 -1.88
CA GLU A 51 -5.43 14.89 -3.00
C GLU A 51 -6.20 13.65 -2.53
N LEU A 52 -7.06 13.12 -3.40
CA LEU A 52 -7.69 11.83 -3.22
C LEU A 52 -6.86 10.75 -3.90
N ILE A 53 -6.66 9.63 -3.21
CA ILE A 53 -5.86 8.51 -3.68
C ILE A 53 -6.61 7.20 -3.49
N PHE A 54 -6.20 6.18 -4.25
CA PHE A 54 -6.55 4.80 -3.98
C PHE A 54 -5.39 4.09 -3.29
N ILE A 55 -5.71 3.32 -2.26
CA ILE A 55 -4.81 2.32 -1.68
C ILE A 55 -5.35 0.96 -2.13
N VAL A 56 -4.59 0.28 -2.98
CA VAL A 56 -4.95 -1.03 -3.52
C VAL A 56 -4.11 -2.08 -2.80
N VAL A 57 -4.79 -3.04 -2.18
CA VAL A 57 -4.18 -4.22 -1.57
C VAL A 57 -4.70 -5.45 -2.30
N ARG A 58 -3.81 -6.25 -2.85
CA ARG A 58 -4.15 -7.49 -3.58
C ARG A 58 -3.13 -8.59 -3.29
N GLY A 59 -3.49 -9.84 -3.52
CA GLY A 59 -2.51 -10.94 -3.48
C GLY A 59 -1.65 -10.99 -4.74
N PHE A 60 -0.39 -11.38 -4.58
CA PHE A 60 0.48 -11.77 -5.68
C PHE A 60 0.00 -13.09 -6.29
N ASP A 61 0.06 -13.23 -7.62
CA ASP A 61 -0.41 -14.41 -8.39
C ASP A 61 -1.81 -14.96 -8.02
N GLY A 62 -2.70 -14.10 -7.50
CA GLY A 62 -4.05 -14.48 -7.09
C GLY A 62 -4.16 -15.05 -5.68
N ASP A 63 -3.13 -14.92 -4.86
CA ASP A 63 -3.15 -15.29 -3.45
C ASP A 63 -4.25 -14.56 -2.68
N THR A 64 -4.72 -15.22 -1.62
CA THR A 64 -5.80 -14.72 -0.79
C THR A 64 -5.48 -14.96 0.67
N GLY A 65 -5.76 -13.97 1.50
CA GLY A 65 -5.65 -14.11 2.95
C GLY A 65 -6.17 -12.85 3.64
N SER A 66 -5.86 -12.72 4.92
CA SER A 66 -6.25 -11.55 5.70
C SER A 66 -5.08 -10.57 5.81
N PHE A 67 -5.37 -9.31 6.07
CA PHE A 67 -4.35 -8.30 6.34
C PHE A 67 -4.87 -7.24 7.31
N VAL A 68 -3.94 -6.52 7.91
CA VAL A 68 -4.18 -5.26 8.62
C VAL A 68 -3.62 -4.12 7.78
N LEU A 69 -4.45 -3.11 7.51
CA LEU A 69 -4.03 -1.87 6.84
C LEU A 69 -3.92 -0.75 7.88
N ASN A 70 -2.73 -0.21 8.02
CA ASN A 70 -2.47 0.99 8.82
C ASN A 70 -2.19 2.17 7.89
N VAL A 71 -2.83 3.30 8.16
CA VAL A 71 -2.63 4.56 7.45
C VAL A 71 -2.36 5.65 8.47
N GLU A 72 -1.18 6.25 8.38
CA GLU A 72 -0.74 7.32 9.26
C GLU A 72 -0.43 8.56 8.41
N ALA A 73 -0.97 9.71 8.80
CA ALA A 73 -0.68 11.00 8.18
C ALA A 73 -0.10 11.94 9.25
N GLN A 74 1.02 12.60 8.93
CA GLN A 74 1.72 13.55 9.82
C GLN A 74 1.66 14.98 9.31
#